data_AF-A0A7S2JTT7-F1
#
_entry.id   AF-A0A7S2JTT7-F1
#
_cell.length_a   1.000
_cell.length_b   1.000
_cell.length_c   1.000
_cell.angle_alpha   90.00
_cell.angle_beta   90.00
_cell.angle_gamma   90.00
#
_symmetry.space_group_name_H-M   'P 1'
#
loop_
_entity.id
_entity.type
_entity.pdbx_description
1 polymer ?
#
loop_
_entity_poly.entity_id
_entity_poly.type
_entity_poly.pdbx_seq_one_letter_code
_entity_poly.pdbx_strand_id
1 'polypeptide(L)'
;MLGATNCVRTRCLCQAGYCMRGGVCAEAEQGQCSVNTGGTCRLFRCDASRGPTQCDEGSCVCEHGLCAEDGACIVPDSVIVADVVRVDDAQPAFPGAQGLIPTALCFSGGGARSLSIVLGALRALEGLGLMPKVAAISSVSGGTWAAGIYMFADVDKEELLGAAAAPSGLTLAALRRRPSRLGATATQDTMGIALELVAGGTAPDRLWQHTVSRAFLDAFGLDEPAFMALDADHVARIKARNPQLQHSRFVTQAPGRPKVFVMNGALLAPVGYLASNANVVSWQMSPEFTGSPFRPDHAALSYTARNHREDDDDVGQPVGGGLVETVAFGGPAPIEGQGGSRAARLHSPRLPFTLGDALGISSAAFAGKLEVKKITPDNLVPKASVWPVLASADAPGVAAHEYSLGDGGDVENGGVLAMLQRRGGARAGRDT
;
A
#
# COMPACT_ATOMS: atom_id res chain seq x y z
N MET A 1 7.04 -46.32 -8.00
CA MET A 1 8.01 -45.48 -7.27
C MET A 1 7.38 -44.11 -7.10
N LEU A 2 7.48 -43.48 -5.92
CA LEU A 2 6.78 -42.23 -5.57
C LEU A 2 7.34 -40.98 -6.27
N GLY A 3 8.30 -41.10 -7.20
CA GLY A 3 8.99 -39.96 -7.81
C GLY A 3 9.99 -39.29 -6.86
N ALA A 4 10.40 -38.06 -7.15
CA ALA A 4 11.35 -37.30 -6.34
C ALA A 4 10.70 -36.85 -5.01
N THR A 5 11.01 -37.53 -3.90
CA THR A 5 10.39 -37.31 -2.57
C THR A 5 11.41 -37.17 -1.45
N ASN A 6 11.12 -36.30 -0.48
CA ASN A 6 11.76 -36.25 0.82
C ASN A 6 10.84 -36.89 1.87
N CYS A 7 11.26 -38.00 2.45
CA CYS A 7 10.48 -38.74 3.44
C CYS A 7 11.11 -38.63 4.83
N VAL A 8 10.31 -38.27 5.83
CA VAL A 8 10.71 -38.32 7.25
C VAL A 8 9.66 -39.13 8.01
N ARG A 9 10.11 -40.25 8.58
CA ARG A 9 9.27 -41.23 9.29
C ARG A 9 8.13 -41.77 8.41
N THR A 10 6.89 -41.37 8.66
CA THR A 10 5.68 -41.91 8.01
C THR A 10 5.10 -40.99 6.94
N ARG A 11 5.72 -39.84 6.68
CA ARG A 11 5.22 -38.85 5.71
C ARG A 11 6.28 -38.55 4.66
N CYS A 12 5.89 -38.72 3.41
CA CYS A 12 6.68 -38.33 2.25
C CYS A 12 6.08 -37.07 1.64
N LEU A 13 6.93 -36.08 1.37
CA LEU A 13 6.59 -34.89 0.59
C LEU A 13 7.38 -34.94 -0.72
N CYS A 14 6.83 -34.38 -1.78
CA CYS A 14 7.57 -34.22 -3.03
C CYS A 14 8.76 -33.27 -2.80
N GLN A 15 9.89 -33.52 -3.46
CA GLN A 15 11.03 -32.61 -3.47
C GLN A 15 10.66 -31.27 -4.11
N ALA A 16 11.39 -30.21 -3.77
CA ALA A 16 11.16 -28.89 -4.35
C ALA A 16 11.22 -28.97 -5.89
N GLY A 17 10.21 -28.42 -6.58
CA GLY A 17 10.04 -28.56 -8.04
C GLY A 17 9.16 -29.73 -8.49
N TYR A 18 8.59 -30.52 -7.58
CA TYR A 18 7.72 -31.66 -7.89
C TYR A 18 6.37 -31.58 -7.13
N CYS A 19 5.29 -32.06 -7.74
CA CYS A 19 3.94 -32.11 -7.13
C CYS A 19 3.33 -33.52 -7.18
N MET A 20 2.46 -33.85 -6.20
CA MET A 20 1.80 -35.16 -6.12
C MET A 20 0.65 -35.25 -7.13
N ARG A 21 0.75 -36.18 -8.08
CA ARG A 21 -0.29 -36.50 -9.07
C ARG A 21 -0.50 -38.01 -9.13
N GLY A 22 -1.73 -38.46 -8.90
CA GLY A 22 -2.06 -39.89 -8.97
C GLY A 22 -1.22 -40.78 -8.05
N GLY A 23 -0.77 -40.25 -6.91
CA GLY A 23 0.09 -40.98 -5.95
C GLY A 23 1.59 -40.99 -6.28
N VAL A 24 2.05 -40.17 -7.23
CA VAL A 24 3.48 -40.05 -7.63
C VAL A 24 3.88 -38.58 -7.72
N CYS A 25 5.09 -38.24 -7.30
CA CYS A 25 5.67 -36.90 -7.45
C CYS A 25 6.26 -36.72 -8.86
N ALA A 26 5.68 -35.81 -9.64
CA ALA A 26 6.10 -35.47 -11.01
C ALA A 26 6.63 -34.04 -11.08
N GLU A 27 7.52 -33.75 -12.03
CA GLU A 27 8.09 -32.41 -12.25
C GLU A 27 6.99 -31.39 -12.51
N ALA A 28 7.12 -30.22 -11.88
CA ALA A 28 6.21 -29.12 -12.11
C ALA A 28 6.49 -28.51 -13.51
N GLU A 29 5.62 -28.78 -14.48
CA GLU A 29 5.62 -28.03 -15.74
C GLU A 29 5.23 -26.56 -15.47
N GLN A 30 5.92 -25.63 -16.14
CA GLN A 30 5.65 -24.19 -16.03
C GLN A 30 4.16 -23.90 -16.33
N GLY A 31 3.42 -23.44 -15.31
CA GLY A 31 2.04 -22.97 -15.46
C GLY A 31 0.90 -23.86 -14.94
N GLN A 32 1.05 -24.69 -13.89
CA GLN A 32 -0.03 -25.56 -13.40
C GLN A 32 -0.27 -25.51 -11.88
N CYS A 33 -0.63 -24.34 -11.38
CA CYS A 33 -1.44 -24.19 -10.16
C CYS A 33 -2.92 -24.06 -10.55
N SER A 34 -3.85 -24.29 -9.60
CA SER A 34 -5.26 -23.97 -9.88
C SER A 34 -5.38 -22.49 -10.20
N VAL A 35 -6.19 -22.12 -11.20
CA VAL A 35 -6.56 -20.72 -11.46
C VAL A 35 -7.98 -20.42 -10.99
N ASN A 36 -8.75 -21.42 -10.58
CA ASN A 36 -10.12 -21.20 -10.13
C ASN A 36 -10.13 -20.81 -8.65
N THR A 37 -10.65 -19.62 -8.35
CA THR A 37 -10.75 -19.07 -6.99
C THR A 37 -11.93 -19.64 -6.18
N GLY A 38 -12.80 -20.42 -6.81
CA GLY A 38 -14.08 -20.84 -6.26
C GLY A 38 -15.16 -19.75 -6.26
N GLY A 39 -14.85 -18.55 -6.77
CA GLY A 39 -15.81 -17.44 -6.92
C GLY A 39 -16.68 -17.56 -8.18
N THR A 40 -17.79 -16.84 -8.19
CA THR A 40 -18.69 -16.76 -9.36
C THR A 40 -18.95 -15.31 -9.74
N CYS A 41 -19.11 -15.06 -11.04
CA CYS A 41 -19.36 -13.73 -11.61
C CYS A 41 -20.65 -13.69 -12.45
N ARG A 42 -21.69 -14.41 -12.00
CA ARG A 42 -22.97 -14.55 -12.74
C ARG A 42 -23.87 -13.31 -12.71
N LEU A 43 -23.78 -12.53 -11.64
CA LEU A 43 -24.61 -11.34 -11.40
C LEU A 43 -23.76 -10.08 -11.26
N PHE A 44 -22.57 -10.22 -10.67
CA PHE A 44 -21.61 -9.15 -10.43
C PHE A 44 -20.24 -9.59 -10.95
N ARG A 45 -19.32 -8.63 -11.13
CA ARG A 45 -17.91 -8.94 -11.41
C ARG A 45 -17.27 -9.72 -10.26
N CYS A 46 -16.11 -10.30 -10.53
CA CYS A 46 -15.32 -10.96 -9.49
C CYS A 46 -14.94 -9.96 -8.40
N ASP A 47 -15.06 -10.40 -7.15
CA ASP A 47 -14.77 -9.55 -5.99
C ASP A 47 -13.25 -9.28 -5.90
N ALA A 48 -12.88 -8.02 -5.63
CA ALA A 48 -11.48 -7.60 -5.56
C ALA A 48 -10.68 -8.33 -4.45
N SER A 49 -11.34 -8.86 -3.42
CA SER A 49 -10.71 -9.71 -2.39
C SER A 49 -10.07 -10.98 -2.97
N ARG A 50 -10.47 -11.39 -4.17
CA ARG A 50 -9.94 -12.56 -4.87
C ARG A 50 -8.67 -12.27 -5.66
N GLY A 51 -8.12 -11.06 -5.57
CA GLY A 51 -6.95 -10.67 -6.37
C GLY A 51 -7.27 -10.45 -7.84
N PRO A 52 -6.24 -10.34 -8.71
CA PRO A 52 -6.43 -10.11 -10.14
C PRO A 52 -7.12 -11.32 -10.80
N THR A 53 -8.39 -11.13 -11.16
CA THR A 53 -9.28 -12.18 -11.67
C THR A 53 -9.99 -11.74 -12.95
N GLN A 54 -10.28 -12.71 -13.80
CA GLN A 54 -11.16 -12.57 -14.97
C GLN A 54 -12.40 -13.46 -14.78
N CYS A 55 -13.53 -13.01 -15.34
CA CYS A 55 -14.77 -13.78 -15.36
C CYS A 55 -14.77 -14.72 -16.57
N ASP A 56 -14.68 -16.03 -16.33
CA ASP A 56 -14.71 -17.07 -17.36
C ASP A 56 -15.89 -18.01 -17.12
N GLU A 57 -16.84 -18.03 -18.07
CA GLU A 57 -18.07 -18.85 -18.01
C GLU A 57 -18.87 -18.75 -16.68
N GLY A 58 -18.84 -17.58 -16.03
CA GLY A 58 -19.53 -17.34 -14.76
C GLY A 58 -18.73 -17.76 -13.51
N SER A 59 -17.47 -18.19 -13.69
CA SER A 59 -16.49 -18.46 -12.64
C SER A 59 -15.39 -17.41 -12.60
N CYS A 60 -14.92 -17.09 -11.39
CA CYS A 60 -13.79 -16.18 -11.20
C CYS A 60 -12.47 -16.95 -11.26
N VAL A 61 -11.72 -16.74 -12.35
CA VAL A 61 -10.43 -17.39 -12.58
C VAL A 61 -9.30 -16.37 -12.56
N CYS A 62 -8.10 -16.78 -12.15
CA CYS A 62 -6.95 -15.91 -12.06
C CYS A 62 -6.48 -15.42 -13.43
N GLU A 63 -6.03 -14.17 -13.48
CA GLU A 63 -5.35 -13.63 -14.64
C GLU A 63 -4.05 -14.41 -14.95
N HIS A 64 -3.56 -14.27 -16.18
CA HIS A 64 -2.41 -15.02 -16.65
C HIS A 64 -1.15 -14.79 -15.79
N GLY A 65 -0.51 -15.87 -15.35
CA GLY A 65 0.69 -15.84 -14.51
C GLY A 65 0.42 -15.85 -12.99
N LEU A 66 -0.84 -15.95 -12.56
CA LEU A 66 -1.23 -16.03 -11.16
C LEU A 66 -1.80 -17.40 -10.78
N CYS A 67 -1.75 -17.70 -9.48
CA CYS A 67 -2.25 -18.95 -8.90
C CYS A 67 -3.39 -18.69 -7.91
N ALA A 68 -4.45 -19.48 -7.97
CA ALA A 68 -5.47 -19.51 -6.92
C ALA A 68 -4.93 -20.27 -5.70
N GLU A 69 -4.76 -19.55 -4.59
CA GLU A 69 -4.44 -20.07 -3.27
C GLU A 69 -5.43 -19.45 -2.26
N ASP A 70 -6.07 -20.28 -1.43
CA ASP A 70 -7.05 -19.85 -0.42
C ASP A 70 -8.17 -18.93 -0.95
N GLY A 71 -8.59 -19.16 -2.19
CA GLY A 71 -9.69 -18.42 -2.82
C GLY A 71 -9.28 -17.06 -3.42
N ALA A 72 -7.99 -16.73 -3.43
CA ALA A 72 -7.44 -15.53 -4.06
C ALA A 72 -6.31 -15.83 -5.04
N CYS A 73 -6.15 -14.97 -6.04
CA CYS A 73 -5.12 -15.05 -7.06
C CYS A 73 -3.84 -14.38 -6.58
N ILE A 74 -2.83 -15.21 -6.32
CA ILE A 74 -1.52 -14.80 -5.82
C ILE A 74 -0.45 -14.87 -6.92
N VAL A 75 0.58 -14.05 -6.76
CA VAL A 75 1.82 -14.20 -7.52
C VAL A 75 2.54 -15.45 -6.98
N PRO A 76 2.91 -16.42 -7.84
CA PRO A 76 3.70 -17.57 -7.42
C PRO A 76 5.00 -17.09 -6.76
N ASP A 77 5.41 -17.75 -5.68
CA ASP A 77 6.66 -17.41 -5.01
C ASP A 77 7.83 -17.43 -6.01
N SER A 78 8.47 -16.28 -6.16
CA SER A 78 9.57 -16.05 -7.10
C SER A 78 10.53 -15.02 -6.54
N VAL A 79 11.78 -15.06 -6.96
CA VAL A 79 12.76 -14.04 -6.57
C VAL A 79 12.63 -12.84 -7.51
N ILE A 80 12.25 -11.68 -6.96
CA ILE A 80 12.26 -10.39 -7.64
C ILE A 80 13.49 -9.57 -7.26
N VAL A 81 13.87 -8.66 -8.14
CA VAL A 81 14.95 -7.69 -7.97
C VAL A 81 14.33 -6.31 -7.86
N ALA A 82 14.53 -5.67 -6.71
CA ALA A 82 13.93 -4.37 -6.39
C ALA A 82 14.92 -3.45 -5.66
N ASP A 83 14.59 -2.17 -5.57
CA ASP A 83 15.41 -1.22 -4.81
C ASP A 83 15.06 -1.26 -3.31
N VAL A 84 16.08 -1.33 -2.46
CA VAL A 84 15.99 -1.09 -1.02
C VAL A 84 16.87 0.11 -0.74
N VAL A 85 16.27 1.18 -0.22
CA VAL A 85 16.93 2.46 -0.04
C VAL A 85 17.05 2.76 1.43
N ARG A 86 18.28 2.87 1.92
CA ARG A 86 18.56 3.34 3.26
C ARG A 86 18.37 4.85 3.33
N VAL A 87 17.58 5.28 4.31
CA VAL A 87 17.35 6.69 4.63
C VAL A 87 17.47 6.82 6.14
N ASP A 88 18.62 7.29 6.61
CA ASP A 88 18.96 7.42 8.03
C ASP A 88 19.80 8.68 8.25
N ASP A 89 20.26 8.93 9.49
CA ASP A 89 21.05 10.12 9.82
C ASP A 89 22.39 10.16 9.08
N ALA A 90 22.96 9.00 8.72
CA ALA A 90 24.19 8.90 7.94
C ALA A 90 23.94 9.05 6.43
N GLN A 91 22.76 8.70 5.94
CA GLN A 91 22.31 8.80 4.55
C GLN A 91 20.91 9.44 4.48
N PRO A 92 20.78 10.75 4.75
CA PRO A 92 19.47 11.41 4.86
C PRO A 92 18.84 11.75 3.50
N ALA A 93 19.34 11.17 2.41
CA ALA A 93 18.95 11.49 1.04
C ALA A 93 17.87 10.53 0.55
N PHE A 94 16.71 11.07 0.17
CA PHE A 94 15.66 10.29 -0.48
C PHE A 94 15.99 10.02 -1.96
N PRO A 95 15.55 8.86 -2.51
CA PRO A 95 15.85 8.48 -3.88
C PRO A 95 15.06 9.30 -4.92
N GLY A 96 15.64 9.48 -6.10
CA GLY A 96 14.95 10.03 -7.27
C GLY A 96 14.30 11.41 -7.03
N ALA A 97 13.07 11.58 -7.51
CA ALA A 97 12.32 12.82 -7.36
C ALA A 97 11.96 13.12 -5.88
N GLN A 98 11.94 12.09 -5.02
CA GLN A 98 11.61 12.26 -3.60
C GLN A 98 12.66 13.08 -2.83
N GLY A 99 13.90 13.18 -3.33
CA GLY A 99 14.94 14.03 -2.73
C GLY A 99 14.90 15.50 -3.19
N LEU A 100 14.03 15.87 -4.13
CA LEU A 100 14.00 17.19 -4.77
C LEU A 100 12.60 17.81 -4.71
N ILE A 101 12.21 18.31 -3.53
CA ILE A 101 10.86 18.84 -3.29
C ILE A 101 10.92 20.34 -2.93
N PRO A 102 10.99 21.26 -3.91
CA PRO A 102 10.97 22.69 -3.63
C PRO A 102 9.61 23.20 -3.14
N THR A 103 8.51 22.52 -3.50
CA THR A 103 7.15 22.93 -3.14
C THR A 103 6.27 21.69 -3.00
N ALA A 104 5.60 21.57 -1.85
CA ALA A 104 4.69 20.48 -1.56
C ALA A 104 3.32 21.02 -1.11
N LEU A 105 2.27 20.30 -1.48
CA LEU A 105 0.94 20.44 -0.85
C LEU A 105 0.77 19.33 0.18
N CYS A 106 0.31 19.67 1.37
CA CYS A 106 0.04 18.71 2.44
C CYS A 106 -1.45 18.73 2.75
N PHE A 107 -2.13 17.61 2.52
CA PHE A 107 -3.57 17.46 2.71
C PHE A 107 -3.87 16.60 3.93
N SER A 108 -4.48 17.22 4.94
CA SER A 108 -4.74 16.56 6.21
C SER A 108 -5.88 15.54 6.16
N GLY A 109 -5.94 14.70 7.18
CA GLY A 109 -7.04 13.75 7.36
C GLY A 109 -8.34 14.39 7.82
N GLY A 110 -9.42 13.62 7.72
CA GLY A 110 -10.77 14.09 8.10
C GLY A 110 -11.92 13.52 7.26
N GLY A 111 -11.77 12.31 6.74
CA GLY A 111 -12.79 11.62 5.93
C GLY A 111 -13.34 12.45 4.77
N ALA A 112 -14.64 12.28 4.48
CA ALA A 112 -15.30 12.94 3.35
C ALA A 112 -15.29 14.47 3.44
N ARG A 113 -15.21 15.03 4.65
CA ARG A 113 -15.02 16.47 4.87
C ARG A 113 -13.68 16.93 4.31
N SER A 114 -12.58 16.21 4.63
CA SER A 114 -11.28 16.55 4.07
C SER A 114 -11.26 16.38 2.55
N LEU A 115 -11.79 15.26 2.04
CA LEU A 115 -11.91 15.03 0.59
C LEU A 115 -12.58 16.21 -0.12
N SER A 116 -13.69 16.74 0.43
CA SER A 116 -14.42 17.87 -0.14
C SER A 116 -13.60 19.16 -0.15
N ILE A 117 -12.80 19.41 0.89
CA ILE A 117 -11.90 20.58 0.98
C ILE A 117 -10.77 20.44 -0.04
N VAL A 118 -10.15 19.25 -0.10
CA VAL A 118 -9.04 18.96 -1.02
C VAL A 118 -9.49 19.10 -2.48
N LEU A 119 -10.69 18.62 -2.82
CA LEU A 119 -11.29 18.84 -4.14
C LEU A 119 -11.33 20.34 -4.50
N GLY A 120 -11.79 21.19 -3.58
CA GLY A 120 -11.82 22.65 -3.79
C GLY A 120 -10.43 23.24 -3.98
N ALA A 121 -9.46 22.82 -3.18
CA ALA A 121 -8.07 23.27 -3.27
C ALA A 121 -7.41 22.88 -4.60
N LEU A 122 -7.55 21.61 -5.00
CA LEU A 122 -7.04 21.11 -6.28
C LEU A 122 -7.68 21.83 -7.46
N ARG A 123 -9.01 22.00 -7.44
CA ARG A 123 -9.75 22.77 -8.46
C ARG A 123 -9.23 24.20 -8.60
N ALA A 124 -9.02 24.89 -7.48
CA ALA A 124 -8.50 26.24 -7.49
C ALA A 124 -7.07 26.31 -8.05
N LEU A 125 -6.18 25.41 -7.62
CA LEU A 125 -4.78 25.40 -8.07
C LEU A 125 -4.63 25.06 -9.55
N GLU A 126 -5.46 24.15 -10.07
CA GLU A 126 -5.55 23.85 -11.50
C GLU A 126 -6.11 25.04 -12.28
N GLY A 127 -7.23 25.62 -11.84
CA GLY A 127 -7.84 26.78 -12.50
C GLY A 127 -6.96 28.04 -12.50
N LEU A 128 -6.09 28.20 -11.50
CA LEU A 128 -5.11 29.29 -11.42
C LEU A 128 -3.80 28.98 -12.16
N GLY A 129 -3.64 27.78 -12.75
CA GLY A 129 -2.40 27.37 -13.41
C GLY A 129 -1.19 27.27 -12.45
N LEU A 130 -1.43 27.05 -11.16
CA LEU A 130 -0.39 26.95 -10.13
C LEU A 130 0.08 25.51 -9.91
N MET A 131 -0.75 24.52 -10.25
CA MET A 131 -0.43 23.11 -10.07
C MET A 131 0.90 22.66 -10.75
N PRO A 132 1.28 23.15 -11.95
CA PRO A 132 2.58 22.81 -12.54
C PRO A 132 3.81 23.22 -11.71
N LYS A 133 3.63 24.07 -10.68
CA LYS A 133 4.70 24.48 -9.75
C LYS A 133 4.80 23.60 -8.51
N VAL A 134 3.88 22.65 -8.34
CA VAL A 134 3.85 21.73 -7.19
C VAL A 134 4.68 20.50 -7.53
N ALA A 135 5.75 20.27 -6.76
CA ALA A 135 6.63 19.12 -6.96
C ALA A 135 6.09 17.85 -6.29
N ALA A 136 5.42 18.01 -5.14
CA ALA A 136 4.91 16.90 -4.35
C ALA A 136 3.52 17.14 -3.77
N ILE A 137 2.78 16.05 -3.60
CA ILE A 137 1.60 15.99 -2.73
C ILE A 137 1.89 15.00 -1.60
N SER A 138 1.57 15.41 -0.38
CA SER A 138 1.56 14.55 0.81
C SER A 138 0.15 14.55 1.37
N SER A 139 -0.36 13.40 1.77
CA SER A 139 -1.75 13.30 2.22
C SER A 139 -1.95 12.32 3.38
N VAL A 140 -3.03 12.53 4.12
CA VAL A 140 -3.49 11.65 5.20
C VAL A 140 -4.99 11.38 5.02
N SER A 141 -5.44 10.14 5.25
CA SER A 141 -6.84 9.78 5.43
C SER A 141 -7.76 10.29 4.31
N GLY A 142 -8.84 11.03 4.64
CA GLY A 142 -9.72 11.68 3.65
C GLY A 142 -9.01 12.58 2.64
N GLY A 143 -7.87 13.17 3.00
CA GLY A 143 -7.01 13.88 2.05
C GLY A 143 -6.37 12.93 1.04
N THR A 144 -5.99 11.73 1.48
CA THR A 144 -5.48 10.65 0.63
C THR A 144 -6.54 10.08 -0.32
N TRP A 145 -7.81 10.04 0.09
CA TRP A 145 -8.90 9.65 -0.84
C TRP A 145 -8.98 10.60 -2.04
N ALA A 146 -9.01 11.92 -1.79
CA ALA A 146 -9.04 12.92 -2.86
C ALA A 146 -7.74 12.95 -3.67
N ALA A 147 -6.59 12.98 -2.99
CA ALA A 147 -5.29 13.06 -3.63
C ALA A 147 -4.99 11.80 -4.46
N GLY A 148 -5.31 10.61 -3.95
CA GLY A 148 -5.14 9.36 -4.69
C GLY A 148 -5.94 9.33 -6.00
N ILE A 149 -7.21 9.72 -5.95
CA ILE A 149 -8.03 9.88 -7.16
C ILE A 149 -7.38 10.90 -8.10
N TYR A 150 -7.02 12.09 -7.60
CA TYR A 150 -6.41 13.13 -8.43
C TYR A 150 -5.11 12.68 -9.10
N MET A 151 -4.26 11.96 -8.37
CA MET A 151 -2.96 11.51 -8.85
C MET A 151 -3.05 10.39 -9.89
N PHE A 152 -4.08 9.55 -9.86
CA PHE A 152 -4.16 8.33 -10.69
C PHE A 152 -5.31 8.29 -11.70
N ALA A 153 -6.40 9.04 -11.50
CA ALA A 153 -7.51 9.04 -12.44
C ALA A 153 -7.13 9.75 -13.73
N ASP A 154 -7.07 8.98 -14.82
CA ASP A 154 -6.86 9.49 -16.19
C ASP A 154 -8.20 9.93 -16.79
N VAL A 155 -8.73 11.01 -16.22
CA VAL A 155 -9.99 11.66 -16.60
C VAL A 155 -9.71 13.13 -16.84
N ASP A 156 -10.47 13.74 -17.76
CA ASP A 156 -10.40 15.19 -17.98
C ASP A 156 -10.50 15.95 -16.65
N LYS A 157 -9.68 16.99 -16.50
CA LYS A 157 -9.53 17.70 -15.22
C LYS A 157 -10.82 18.42 -14.82
N GLU A 158 -11.57 18.96 -15.77
CA GLU A 158 -12.84 19.63 -15.48
C GLU A 158 -13.94 18.61 -15.14
N GLU A 159 -13.97 17.46 -15.78
CA GLU A 159 -14.86 16.35 -15.39
C GLU A 159 -14.54 15.82 -13.98
N LEU A 160 -13.26 15.66 -13.68
CA LEU A 160 -12.76 15.13 -12.42
C LEU A 160 -13.03 16.10 -11.25
N LEU A 161 -12.61 17.36 -11.40
CA LEU A 161 -12.63 18.36 -10.34
C LEU A 161 -13.87 19.25 -10.38
N GLY A 162 -14.57 19.33 -11.50
CA GLY A 162 -15.65 20.30 -11.73
C GLY A 162 -15.13 21.70 -12.08
N ALA A 163 -15.97 22.50 -12.74
CA ALA A 163 -15.64 23.86 -13.13
C ALA A 163 -15.31 24.76 -11.91
N ALA A 164 -14.32 25.63 -12.08
CA ALA A 164 -14.04 26.69 -11.12
C ALA A 164 -15.23 27.65 -11.01
N ALA A 165 -15.50 28.15 -9.79
CA ALA A 165 -16.55 29.12 -9.53
C ALA A 165 -15.95 30.38 -8.93
N ALA A 166 -16.32 31.55 -9.48
CA ALA A 166 -16.06 32.82 -8.83
C ALA A 166 -16.91 32.94 -7.53
N PRO A 167 -16.51 33.75 -6.54
CA PRO A 167 -17.29 33.94 -5.32
C PRO A 167 -18.76 34.31 -5.57
N SER A 168 -19.05 35.11 -6.61
CA SER A 168 -20.42 35.46 -7.02
C SER A 168 -21.24 34.28 -7.55
N GLY A 169 -20.58 33.19 -7.98
CA GLY A 169 -21.21 31.95 -8.44
C GLY A 169 -21.57 30.97 -7.32
N LEU A 170 -21.18 31.24 -6.07
CA LEU A 170 -21.45 30.41 -4.90
C LEU A 170 -22.90 30.60 -4.40
N THR A 171 -23.86 30.13 -5.18
CA THR A 171 -25.29 30.27 -4.92
C THR A 171 -25.93 28.95 -4.46
N LEU A 172 -27.08 29.02 -3.79
CA LEU A 172 -27.87 27.81 -3.47
C LEU A 172 -28.27 27.02 -4.72
N ALA A 173 -28.45 27.68 -5.87
CA ALA A 173 -28.71 27.01 -7.14
C ALA A 173 -27.49 26.21 -7.63
N ALA A 174 -26.27 26.72 -7.40
CA ALA A 174 -25.04 25.99 -7.71
C ALA A 174 -24.89 24.73 -6.84
N LEU A 175 -25.29 24.77 -5.57
CA LEU A 175 -25.27 23.62 -4.66
C LEU A 175 -26.24 22.50 -5.05
N ARG A 176 -27.27 22.78 -5.85
CA ARG A 176 -28.21 21.76 -6.37
C ARG A 176 -27.66 20.96 -7.55
N ARG A 177 -26.53 21.38 -8.11
CA ARG A 177 -25.89 20.67 -9.23
C ARG A 177 -25.24 19.38 -8.73
N ARG A 178 -25.13 18.40 -9.62
CA ARG A 178 -24.38 17.17 -9.31
C ARG A 178 -22.92 17.53 -9.05
N PRO A 179 -22.27 16.91 -8.06
CA PRO A 179 -20.84 17.08 -7.85
C PRO A 179 -20.05 16.56 -9.05
N SER A 180 -18.79 16.98 -9.17
CA SER A 180 -17.84 16.39 -10.12
C SER A 180 -17.61 14.91 -9.82
N ARG A 181 -16.97 14.15 -10.73
CA ARG A 181 -16.74 12.71 -10.48
C ARG A 181 -16.01 12.44 -9.18
N LEU A 182 -14.96 13.21 -8.86
CA LEU A 182 -14.28 13.09 -7.56
C LEU A 182 -15.22 13.45 -6.41
N GLY A 183 -15.95 14.57 -6.51
CA GLY A 183 -16.89 14.99 -5.46
C GLY A 183 -18.02 14.00 -5.20
N ALA A 184 -18.48 13.26 -6.19
CA ALA A 184 -19.51 12.23 -6.06
C ALA A 184 -19.07 11.05 -5.18
N THR A 185 -17.76 10.80 -5.07
CA THR A 185 -17.24 9.75 -4.16
C THR A 185 -17.45 10.09 -2.68
N ALA A 186 -17.56 11.39 -2.35
CA ALA A 186 -17.83 11.84 -0.98
C ALA A 186 -19.20 11.40 -0.44
N THR A 187 -20.11 10.99 -1.32
CA THR A 187 -21.49 10.63 -0.98
C THR A 187 -21.74 9.13 -1.02
N GLN A 188 -20.69 8.31 -1.15
CA GLN A 188 -20.82 6.85 -1.18
C GLN A 188 -21.17 6.30 0.20
N ASP A 189 -22.02 5.28 0.23
CA ASP A 189 -22.39 4.56 1.44
C ASP A 189 -21.33 3.51 1.78
N THR A 190 -20.27 3.95 2.48
CA THR A 190 -19.18 3.06 2.89
C THR A 190 -19.64 1.94 3.83
N MET A 191 -20.72 2.14 4.60
CA MET A 191 -21.26 1.10 5.47
C MET A 191 -21.98 0.03 4.66
N GLY A 192 -22.83 0.44 3.72
CA GLY A 192 -23.47 -0.49 2.78
C GLY A 192 -22.44 -1.31 2.00
N ILE A 193 -21.40 -0.66 1.47
CA ILE A 193 -20.28 -1.32 0.78
C ILE A 193 -19.58 -2.33 1.70
N ALA A 194 -19.26 -1.97 2.94
CA ALA A 194 -18.62 -2.87 3.88
C ALA A 194 -19.49 -4.10 4.19
N LEU A 195 -20.81 -3.92 4.36
CA LEU A 195 -21.75 -5.02 4.60
C LEU A 195 -21.81 -5.98 3.40
N GLU A 196 -21.81 -5.45 2.18
CA GLU A 196 -21.73 -6.28 0.96
C GLU A 196 -20.43 -7.08 0.89
N LEU A 197 -19.29 -6.46 1.22
CA LEU A 197 -17.98 -7.13 1.21
C LEU A 197 -17.89 -8.23 2.29
N VAL A 198 -18.48 -8.01 3.47
CA VAL A 198 -18.61 -9.04 4.51
C VAL A 198 -19.47 -10.21 4.00
N ALA A 199 -20.62 -9.92 3.38
CA ALA A 199 -21.46 -10.96 2.79
C ALA A 199 -20.76 -11.72 1.64
N GLY A 200 -19.84 -11.06 0.95
CA GLY A 200 -18.96 -11.64 -0.08
C GLY A 200 -17.80 -12.47 0.46
N GLY A 201 -17.57 -12.48 1.77
CA GLY A 201 -16.50 -13.25 2.41
C GLY A 201 -15.14 -12.55 2.46
N THR A 202 -15.09 -11.22 2.30
CA THR A 202 -13.85 -10.45 2.44
C THR A 202 -13.22 -10.68 3.82
N ALA A 203 -11.92 -10.94 3.85
CA ALA A 203 -11.18 -11.12 5.10
C ALA A 203 -11.31 -9.87 6.01
N PRO A 204 -11.59 -10.02 7.32
CA PRO A 204 -11.85 -8.89 8.20
C PRO A 204 -10.74 -7.83 8.22
N ASP A 205 -9.48 -8.22 8.08
CA ASP A 205 -8.29 -7.36 8.16
C ASP A 205 -8.07 -6.59 6.86
N ARG A 206 -8.74 -7.00 5.78
CA ARG A 206 -8.74 -6.34 4.47
C ARG A 206 -10.02 -5.55 4.21
N LEU A 207 -11.06 -5.75 5.02
CA LEU A 207 -12.39 -5.20 4.81
C LEU A 207 -12.36 -3.68 4.57
N TRP A 208 -11.59 -2.96 5.39
CA TRP A 208 -11.50 -1.51 5.26
C TRP A 208 -10.82 -1.07 3.96
N GLN A 209 -9.71 -1.71 3.57
CA GLN A 209 -9.01 -1.40 2.31
C GLN A 209 -9.91 -1.66 1.10
N HIS A 210 -10.63 -2.78 1.07
CA HIS A 210 -11.59 -3.06 0.00
C HIS A 210 -12.78 -2.09 0.00
N THR A 211 -13.28 -1.69 1.18
CA THR A 211 -14.36 -0.69 1.29
C THR A 211 -13.92 0.64 0.70
N VAL A 212 -12.72 1.12 1.07
CA VAL A 212 -12.15 2.37 0.57
C VAL A 212 -11.87 2.27 -0.94
N SER A 213 -11.29 1.17 -1.40
CA SER A 213 -11.06 0.91 -2.83
C SER A 213 -12.36 1.03 -3.62
N ARG A 214 -13.40 0.30 -3.21
CA ARG A 214 -14.69 0.30 -3.91
C ARG A 214 -15.41 1.65 -3.82
N ALA A 215 -15.39 2.32 -2.68
CA ALA A 215 -16.07 3.60 -2.52
C ALA A 215 -15.42 4.74 -3.34
N PHE A 216 -14.09 4.78 -3.39
CA PHE A 216 -13.38 5.95 -3.92
C PHE A 216 -12.70 5.72 -5.27
N LEU A 217 -12.34 4.48 -5.61
CA LEU A 217 -11.54 4.15 -6.80
C LEU A 217 -12.34 3.46 -7.91
N ASP A 218 -13.44 2.78 -7.60
CA ASP A 218 -14.26 2.03 -8.57
C ASP A 218 -14.77 2.90 -9.71
N ALA A 219 -15.26 4.10 -9.37
CA ALA A 219 -15.75 5.08 -10.35
C ALA A 219 -14.68 5.51 -11.38
N PHE A 220 -13.41 5.14 -11.18
CA PHE A 220 -12.28 5.45 -12.05
C PHE A 220 -11.58 4.19 -12.59
N GLY A 221 -12.09 2.98 -12.32
CA GLY A 221 -11.45 1.72 -12.71
C GLY A 221 -10.11 1.48 -12.01
N LEU A 222 -9.92 2.06 -10.83
CA LEU A 222 -8.69 2.01 -10.04
C LEU A 222 -8.80 1.06 -8.83
N ASP A 223 -9.93 0.38 -8.68
CA ASP A 223 -10.21 -0.50 -7.54
C ASP A 223 -9.76 -1.95 -7.75
N GLU A 224 -9.41 -2.31 -8.99
CA GLU A 224 -8.88 -3.61 -9.35
C GLU A 224 -7.44 -3.81 -8.81
N PRO A 225 -7.09 -5.03 -8.37
CA PRO A 225 -5.75 -5.31 -7.86
C PRO A 225 -4.66 -5.07 -8.91
N ALA A 226 -3.77 -4.12 -8.62
CA ALA A 226 -2.65 -3.75 -9.49
C ALA A 226 -1.48 -3.23 -8.67
N PHE A 227 -0.26 -3.47 -9.14
CA PHE A 227 0.92 -2.82 -8.57
C PHE A 227 0.88 -1.32 -8.86
N MET A 228 1.37 -0.50 -7.92
CA MET A 228 1.62 0.90 -8.19
C MET A 228 2.98 1.10 -8.84
N ALA A 229 3.06 2.05 -9.77
CA ALA A 229 4.30 2.59 -10.29
C ALA A 229 4.16 4.10 -10.56
N LEU A 230 5.28 4.77 -10.77
CA LEU A 230 5.31 6.23 -11.00
C LEU A 230 4.71 6.56 -12.38
N ASP A 231 5.27 5.95 -13.42
CA ASP A 231 4.95 6.17 -14.82
C ASP A 231 5.31 4.92 -15.65
N ALA A 232 5.10 5.00 -16.97
CA ALA A 232 5.37 3.90 -17.89
C ALA A 232 6.84 3.49 -17.93
N ASP A 233 7.78 4.43 -17.77
CA ASP A 233 9.21 4.14 -17.73
C ASP A 233 9.57 3.37 -16.46
N HIS A 234 8.96 3.72 -15.33
CA HIS A 234 9.10 2.96 -14.09
C HIS A 234 8.57 1.53 -14.24
N VAL A 235 7.39 1.33 -14.84
CA VAL A 235 6.86 -0.01 -15.13
C VAL A 235 7.80 -0.81 -16.03
N ALA A 236 8.31 -0.21 -17.11
CA ALA A 236 9.24 -0.86 -18.03
C ALA A 236 10.52 -1.30 -17.31
N ARG A 237 11.05 -0.47 -16.40
CA ARG A 237 12.23 -0.79 -15.58
C ARG A 237 11.97 -1.99 -14.65
N ILE A 238 10.82 -2.00 -13.97
CA ILE A 238 10.41 -3.10 -13.08
C ILE A 238 10.32 -4.39 -13.89
N LYS A 239 9.59 -4.38 -15.02
CA LYS A 239 9.38 -5.56 -15.87
C LYS A 239 10.68 -6.07 -16.50
N ALA A 240 11.59 -5.18 -16.88
CA ALA A 240 12.90 -5.55 -17.42
C ALA A 240 13.77 -6.28 -16.37
N ARG A 241 13.72 -5.86 -15.10
CA ARG A 241 14.41 -6.51 -13.98
C ARG A 241 13.71 -7.78 -13.50
N ASN A 242 12.41 -7.88 -13.74
CA ASN A 242 11.53 -8.93 -13.23
C ASN A 242 10.67 -9.53 -14.36
N PRO A 243 11.22 -10.38 -15.24
CA PRO A 243 10.48 -10.99 -16.34
C PRO A 243 9.23 -11.79 -15.93
N GLN A 244 9.15 -12.25 -14.68
CA GLN A 244 7.96 -12.89 -14.15
C GLN A 244 6.77 -11.93 -13.96
N LEU A 245 7.01 -10.61 -13.87
CA LEU A 245 5.97 -9.58 -13.71
C LEU A 245 5.49 -9.01 -15.07
N GLN A 246 5.88 -9.63 -16.20
CA GLN A 246 5.55 -9.10 -17.54
C GLN A 246 4.05 -9.00 -17.78
N HIS A 247 3.27 -9.94 -17.26
CA HIS A 247 1.81 -9.98 -17.37
C HIS A 247 1.09 -9.32 -16.19
N SER A 248 1.83 -8.88 -15.16
CA SER A 248 1.22 -8.20 -14.01
C SER A 248 0.66 -6.83 -14.42
N ARG A 249 -0.48 -6.49 -13.82
CA ARG A 249 -1.15 -5.20 -13.96
C ARG A 249 -0.44 -4.13 -13.12
N PHE A 250 -0.31 -2.93 -13.70
CA PHE A 250 0.20 -1.75 -13.03
C PHE A 250 -0.79 -0.60 -13.18
N VAL A 251 -0.91 0.22 -12.15
CA VAL A 251 -1.51 1.56 -12.20
C VAL A 251 -0.39 2.59 -12.04
N THR A 252 -0.43 3.63 -12.88
CA THR A 252 0.55 4.71 -12.88
C THR A 252 -0.12 6.04 -12.62
N GLN A 253 0.64 7.03 -12.16
CA GLN A 253 0.12 8.38 -12.01
C GLN A 253 -0.33 8.94 -13.36
N ALA A 254 -1.43 9.70 -13.35
CA ALA A 254 -1.94 10.37 -14.53
C ALA A 254 -0.91 11.41 -15.04
N PRO A 255 -0.83 11.65 -16.37
CA PRO A 255 0.06 12.67 -16.92
C PRO A 255 -0.21 14.08 -16.36
N GLY A 256 0.85 14.89 -16.23
CA GLY A 256 0.74 16.28 -15.78
C GLY A 256 0.44 16.48 -14.29
N ARG A 257 0.50 15.41 -13.48
CA ARG A 257 0.41 15.47 -12.02
C ARG A 257 1.78 15.70 -11.36
N PRO A 258 1.83 16.16 -10.10
CA PRO A 258 3.08 16.26 -9.33
C PRO A 258 3.88 14.97 -9.36
N LYS A 259 5.22 15.09 -9.39
CA LYS A 259 6.10 13.91 -9.56
C LYS A 259 6.18 13.05 -8.31
N VAL A 260 5.99 13.61 -7.12
CA VAL A 260 6.03 12.88 -5.86
C VAL A 260 4.64 12.85 -5.24
N PHE A 261 4.21 11.67 -4.80
CA PHE A 261 3.00 11.49 -4.02
C PHE A 261 3.28 10.60 -2.81
N VAL A 262 3.02 11.12 -1.61
CA VAL A 262 3.21 10.38 -0.34
C VAL A 262 1.88 10.26 0.39
N MET A 263 1.45 9.03 0.58
CA MET A 263 0.29 8.63 1.37
C MET A 263 0.80 8.24 2.76
N ASN A 264 0.47 9.02 3.78
CA ASN A 264 0.98 8.79 5.12
C ASN A 264 0.06 7.84 5.88
N GLY A 265 0.67 6.85 6.53
CA GLY A 265 0.08 5.96 7.50
C GLY A 265 0.89 5.95 8.79
N ALA A 266 0.56 5.03 9.67
CA ALA A 266 1.28 4.73 10.90
C ALA A 266 1.62 3.24 10.96
N LEU A 267 2.84 2.91 11.38
CA LEU A 267 3.20 1.57 11.80
C LEU A 267 2.96 1.49 13.30
N LEU A 268 2.01 0.64 13.71
CA LEU A 268 1.48 0.64 15.07
C LEU A 268 2.27 -0.28 15.99
N ALA A 269 2.06 -1.59 15.87
CA ALA A 269 2.75 -2.60 16.66
C ALA A 269 2.83 -3.93 15.90
N PRO A 270 3.78 -4.81 16.22
CA PRO A 270 3.75 -6.18 15.73
C PRO A 270 2.46 -6.88 16.20
N VAL A 271 1.94 -7.80 15.38
CA VAL A 271 0.75 -8.59 15.75
C VAL A 271 1.01 -9.33 17.06
N GLY A 272 0.05 -9.23 17.98
CA GLY A 272 0.19 -9.76 19.34
C GLY A 272 0.73 -8.76 20.37
N TYR A 273 1.08 -7.53 19.98
CA TYR A 273 1.59 -6.48 20.86
C TYR A 273 0.67 -5.24 20.87
N LEU A 274 0.98 -4.31 21.78
CA LEU A 274 0.23 -3.07 21.96
C LEU A 274 0.98 -1.87 21.36
N ALA A 275 0.21 -1.01 20.68
CA ALA A 275 0.67 0.30 20.25
C ALA A 275 0.59 1.32 21.40
N SER A 276 1.43 2.35 21.34
CA SER A 276 1.46 3.48 22.26
C SER A 276 2.10 4.70 21.59
N ASN A 277 1.95 5.88 22.19
CA ASN A 277 2.59 7.10 21.68
C ASN A 277 4.13 7.01 21.62
N ALA A 278 4.75 6.05 22.32
CA ALA A 278 6.19 5.87 22.36
C ALA A 278 6.73 4.92 21.28
N ASN A 279 5.88 4.12 20.63
CA ASN A 279 6.32 3.05 19.72
C ASN A 279 5.59 3.02 18.36
N VAL A 280 4.68 3.97 18.13
CA VAL A 280 4.08 4.22 16.81
C VAL A 280 5.03 5.07 15.97
N VAL A 281 5.27 4.67 14.72
CA VAL A 281 6.16 5.42 13.81
C VAL A 281 5.49 5.81 12.51
N SER A 282 6.02 6.85 11.86
CA SER A 282 5.59 7.28 10.53
C SER A 282 5.73 6.14 9.54
N TRP A 283 4.68 5.90 8.77
CA TRP A 283 4.69 4.98 7.64
C TRP A 283 4.36 5.74 6.36
N GLN A 284 5.14 5.55 5.31
CA GLN A 284 5.04 6.33 4.08
C GLN A 284 4.90 5.40 2.89
N MET A 285 3.85 5.62 2.11
CA MET A 285 3.52 4.82 0.94
C MET A 285 3.49 5.73 -0.27
N SER A 286 4.17 5.34 -1.33
CA SER A 286 4.17 6.05 -2.61
C SER A 286 4.18 5.05 -3.76
N PRO A 287 3.93 5.47 -5.00
CA PRO A 287 3.98 4.57 -6.14
C PRO A 287 5.40 4.04 -6.41
N GLU A 288 6.42 4.73 -5.90
CA GLU A 288 7.82 4.33 -6.04
C GLU A 288 8.30 3.52 -4.86
N PHE A 289 8.09 4.02 -3.64
CA PHE A 289 8.70 3.50 -2.43
C PHE A 289 7.72 3.45 -1.26
N THR A 290 7.84 2.41 -0.44
CA THR A 290 7.05 2.22 0.78
C THR A 290 7.96 1.86 1.95
N GLY A 291 7.72 2.43 3.13
CA GLY A 291 8.49 2.12 4.34
C GLY A 291 8.44 3.22 5.39
N SER A 292 9.35 3.15 6.35
CA SER A 292 9.52 4.14 7.40
C SER A 292 10.96 4.68 7.33
N PRO A 293 11.17 5.91 6.82
CA PRO A 293 12.49 6.50 6.76
C PRO A 293 12.94 6.93 8.16
N PHE A 294 14.25 6.97 8.36
CA PHE A 294 14.92 7.26 9.62
C PHE A 294 14.64 6.23 10.71
N ARG A 295 15.54 6.18 11.69
CA ARG A 295 15.38 5.41 12.91
C ARG A 295 15.88 6.27 14.07
N PRO A 296 14.99 6.83 14.90
CA PRO A 296 15.40 7.67 16.01
C PRO A 296 16.39 6.94 16.92
N ASP A 297 17.55 7.57 17.17
CA ASP A 297 18.60 7.13 18.09
C ASP A 297 19.17 5.72 17.85
N HIS A 298 18.96 5.13 16.66
CA HIS A 298 19.32 3.73 16.36
C HIS A 298 18.77 2.70 17.38
N ALA A 299 17.78 3.09 18.19
CA ALA A 299 17.24 2.28 19.28
C ALA A 299 16.16 1.32 18.78
N ALA A 300 16.00 0.18 19.47
CA ALA A 300 14.84 -0.70 19.23
C ALA A 300 13.62 -0.12 19.98
N LEU A 301 12.45 -0.18 19.37
CA LEU A 301 11.21 0.22 20.02
C LEU A 301 10.72 -0.90 20.92
N SER A 302 10.29 -0.55 22.14
CA SER A 302 9.72 -1.49 23.10
C SER A 302 8.24 -1.74 22.81
N TYR A 303 7.85 -3.02 22.79
CA TYR A 303 6.47 -3.44 22.60
C TYR A 303 6.04 -4.39 23.71
N THR A 304 4.92 -4.04 24.35
CA THR A 304 4.30 -4.86 25.41
C THR A 304 3.35 -5.87 24.78
N ALA A 305 3.48 -7.15 25.14
CA ALA A 305 2.59 -8.22 24.68
C ALA A 305 1.12 -7.96 25.06
N ARG A 306 0.18 -8.25 24.17
CA ARG A 306 -1.25 -7.95 24.37
C ARG A 306 -1.89 -8.82 25.46
N ASN A 307 -1.49 -10.09 25.55
CA ASN A 307 -1.99 -11.06 26.54
C ASN A 307 -1.10 -11.16 27.79
N HIS A 308 -0.35 -10.10 28.09
CA HIS A 308 0.64 -10.03 29.16
C HIS A 308 0.18 -10.66 30.49
N ARG A 309 1.00 -11.55 31.05
CA ARG A 309 1.06 -11.83 32.50
C ARG A 309 2.07 -10.88 33.16
N GLU A 310 2.02 -10.68 34.47
CA GLU A 310 2.90 -9.72 35.17
C GLU A 310 4.41 -9.93 34.95
N ASP A 311 4.83 -11.12 34.49
CA ASP A 311 6.23 -11.51 34.32
C ASP A 311 6.71 -11.64 32.85
N ASP A 312 5.89 -11.31 31.84
CA ASP A 312 6.34 -11.38 30.44
C ASP A 312 7.27 -10.18 30.12
N ASP A 313 8.36 -10.40 29.37
CA ASP A 313 9.26 -9.31 28.99
C ASP A 313 8.73 -8.53 27.78
N ASP A 314 8.93 -7.20 27.79
CA ASP A 314 8.77 -6.35 26.60
C ASP A 314 9.69 -6.84 25.47
N VAL A 315 9.23 -6.75 24.22
CA VAL A 315 10.06 -7.07 23.05
C VAL A 315 10.58 -5.80 22.39
N GLY A 316 11.89 -5.69 22.30
CA GLY A 316 12.58 -4.66 21.53
C GLY A 316 12.65 -5.03 20.04
N GLN A 317 12.06 -4.21 19.17
CA GLN A 317 12.14 -4.40 17.71
C GLN A 317 12.79 -3.20 17.01
N PRO A 318 13.80 -3.40 16.15
CA PRO A 318 14.27 -2.36 15.25
C PRO A 318 13.21 -2.06 14.18
N VAL A 319 12.94 -0.78 13.95
CA VAL A 319 11.94 -0.32 12.99
C VAL A 319 12.51 0.83 12.15
N GLY A 320 12.14 0.87 10.88
CA GLY A 320 12.46 1.95 9.96
C GLY A 320 13.87 1.90 9.38
N GLY A 321 14.46 3.06 9.15
CA GLY A 321 15.79 3.23 8.53
C GLY A 321 15.80 3.23 7.00
N GLY A 322 14.64 3.13 6.34
CA GLY A 322 14.61 3.13 4.89
C GLY A 322 13.28 2.76 4.27
N LEU A 323 13.34 2.53 2.95
CA LEU A 323 12.22 2.31 2.07
C LEU A 323 12.52 1.14 1.13
N VAL A 324 11.50 0.42 0.70
CA VAL A 324 11.58 -0.59 -0.37
C VAL A 324 10.76 -0.13 -1.58
N GLU A 325 11.21 -0.44 -2.79
CA GLU A 325 10.46 -0.21 -4.01
C GLU A 325 9.08 -0.87 -3.88
N THR A 326 8.01 -0.11 -4.10
CA THR A 326 6.65 -0.49 -3.69
C THR A 326 6.18 -1.80 -4.31
N VAL A 327 6.69 -2.18 -5.49
CA VAL A 327 6.39 -3.48 -6.13
C VAL A 327 6.82 -4.69 -5.27
N ALA A 328 7.79 -4.52 -4.39
CA ALA A 328 8.32 -5.57 -3.52
C ALA A 328 7.79 -5.47 -2.07
N PHE A 329 6.95 -4.49 -1.76
CA PHE A 329 6.42 -4.31 -0.41
C PHE A 329 5.43 -5.41 -0.01
N GLY A 330 5.42 -5.75 1.29
CA GLY A 330 4.52 -6.72 1.90
C GLY A 330 5.02 -8.17 1.89
N GLY A 331 6.19 -8.42 1.31
CA GLY A 331 6.89 -9.72 1.34
C GLY A 331 7.83 -9.89 2.55
N PRO A 332 8.48 -11.06 2.69
CA PRO A 332 9.48 -11.30 3.71
C PRO A 332 10.72 -10.40 3.53
N ALA A 333 11.62 -10.43 4.50
CA ALA A 333 12.88 -9.69 4.44
C ALA A 333 13.72 -10.12 3.22
N PRO A 334 14.56 -9.23 2.65
CA PRO A 334 15.37 -9.55 1.48
C PRO A 334 16.31 -10.73 1.71
N ILE A 335 16.44 -11.58 0.68
CA ILE A 335 17.47 -12.63 0.62
C ILE A 335 18.86 -11.98 0.59
N GLU A 336 18.97 -10.85 -0.12
CA GLU A 336 20.19 -10.07 -0.26
C GLU A 336 19.86 -8.58 -0.35
N GLY A 337 20.68 -7.72 0.27
CA GLY A 337 20.58 -6.26 0.13
C GLY A 337 19.66 -5.55 1.13
N GLN A 338 19.31 -6.18 2.27
CA GLN A 338 18.45 -5.60 3.30
C GLN A 338 18.92 -4.24 3.81
N GLY A 339 20.23 -4.03 3.93
CA GLY A 339 20.80 -2.76 4.42
C GLY A 339 20.89 -1.63 3.38
N GLY A 340 20.34 -1.85 2.18
CA GLY A 340 20.36 -0.89 1.09
C GLY A 340 21.06 -1.44 -0.16
N SER A 341 20.31 -1.59 -1.25
CA SER A 341 20.81 -2.05 -2.54
C SER A 341 19.88 -1.60 -3.66
N ARG A 342 20.43 -1.21 -4.82
CA ARG A 342 19.66 -0.97 -6.06
C ARG A 342 19.33 -2.25 -6.83
N ALA A 343 19.66 -3.40 -6.27
CA ALA A 343 19.41 -4.71 -6.84
C ALA A 343 19.24 -5.73 -5.70
N ALA A 344 18.47 -5.37 -4.67
CA ALA A 344 18.12 -6.29 -3.61
C ALA A 344 17.33 -7.46 -4.18
N ARG A 345 17.55 -8.66 -3.65
CA ARG A 345 16.83 -9.88 -4.05
C ARG A 345 15.81 -10.21 -2.97
N LEU A 346 14.54 -10.24 -3.33
CA LEU A 346 13.43 -10.48 -2.40
C LEU A 346 12.50 -11.54 -2.97
N HIS A 347 11.73 -12.19 -2.10
CA HIS A 347 10.58 -12.96 -2.56
C HIS A 347 9.48 -12.00 -3.04
N SER A 348 8.81 -12.34 -4.14
CA SER A 348 7.66 -11.58 -4.62
C SER A 348 6.54 -11.56 -3.58
N PRO A 349 5.86 -10.42 -3.37
CA PRO A 349 4.70 -10.39 -2.49
C PRO A 349 3.59 -11.27 -3.08
N ARG A 350 2.84 -11.95 -2.20
CA ARG A 350 1.74 -12.84 -2.62
C ARG A 350 0.65 -12.09 -3.39
N LEU A 351 0.36 -10.85 -3.00
CA LEU A 351 -0.60 -9.97 -3.65
C LEU A 351 0.08 -8.63 -3.95
N PRO A 352 -0.32 -7.94 -5.04
CA PRO A 352 0.16 -6.59 -5.28
C PRO A 352 -0.26 -5.67 -4.12
N PHE A 353 0.65 -4.79 -3.67
CA PHE A 353 0.28 -3.70 -2.80
C PHE A 353 -0.39 -2.60 -3.64
N THR A 354 -1.71 -2.49 -3.48
CA THR A 354 -2.56 -1.69 -4.38
C THR A 354 -2.70 -0.24 -3.93
N LEU A 355 -3.19 0.62 -4.83
CA LEU A 355 -3.61 1.99 -4.46
C LEU A 355 -4.71 1.96 -3.38
N GLY A 356 -5.66 1.00 -3.49
CA GLY A 356 -6.70 0.78 -2.48
C GLY A 356 -6.13 0.42 -1.11
N ASP A 357 -5.07 -0.40 -1.05
CA ASP A 357 -4.38 -0.71 0.20
C ASP A 357 -3.78 0.54 0.84
N ALA A 358 -3.05 1.34 0.05
CA ALA A 358 -2.43 2.57 0.56
C ALA A 358 -3.45 3.60 1.04
N LEU A 359 -4.56 3.79 0.30
CA LEU A 359 -5.67 4.66 0.72
C LEU A 359 -6.34 4.12 2.00
N GLY A 360 -6.59 2.82 2.06
CA GLY A 360 -7.22 2.15 3.20
C GLY A 360 -6.39 2.28 4.47
N ILE A 361 -5.10 1.97 4.40
CA ILE A 361 -4.15 2.14 5.51
C ILE A 361 -4.11 3.61 5.95
N SER A 362 -3.91 4.53 4.99
CA SER A 362 -3.82 5.97 5.28
C SER A 362 -5.08 6.53 5.94
N SER A 363 -6.23 5.85 5.83
CA SER A 363 -7.51 6.26 6.42
C SER A 363 -8.07 5.35 7.51
N ALA A 364 -7.29 4.40 8.02
CA ALA A 364 -7.72 3.46 9.05
C ALA A 364 -7.72 4.08 10.46
N ALA A 365 -8.42 5.21 10.66
CA ALA A 365 -8.37 5.99 11.90
C ALA A 365 -8.87 5.25 13.16
N PHE A 366 -9.53 4.10 12.97
CA PHE A 366 -9.92 3.22 14.06
C PHE A 366 -8.75 2.37 14.57
N ALA A 367 -7.71 2.12 13.75
CA ALA A 367 -6.61 1.21 14.03
C ALA A 367 -5.86 1.59 15.32
N GLY A 368 -5.40 2.85 15.45
CA GLY A 368 -4.75 3.32 16.67
C GLY A 368 -5.61 3.17 17.93
N LYS A 369 -6.94 3.25 17.83
CA LYS A 369 -7.85 3.02 18.96
C LYS A 369 -8.07 1.56 19.31
N LEU A 370 -7.89 0.65 18.35
CA LEU A 370 -8.03 -0.79 18.57
C LEU A 370 -6.72 -1.40 19.09
N GLU A 371 -5.58 -0.99 18.53
CA GLU A 371 -4.27 -1.56 18.84
C GLU A 371 -3.73 -1.19 20.24
N VAL A 372 -4.38 -0.25 20.94
CA VAL A 372 -4.11 0.05 22.35
C VAL A 372 -4.91 -0.82 23.34
N LYS A 373 -5.88 -1.63 22.86
CA LYS A 373 -6.81 -2.37 23.71
C LYS A 373 -6.39 -3.83 23.89
N LYS A 374 -6.34 -4.30 25.14
CA LYS A 374 -6.00 -5.69 25.48
C LYS A 374 -7.02 -6.74 25.02
N ILE A 375 -8.32 -6.39 24.94
CA ILE A 375 -9.42 -7.38 24.80
C ILE A 375 -10.11 -7.29 23.42
N THR A 376 -9.64 -6.43 22.50
CA THR A 376 -10.25 -6.31 21.17
C THR A 376 -9.56 -7.24 20.17
N PRO A 377 -10.28 -8.03 19.37
CA PRO A 377 -9.71 -8.73 18.22
C PRO A 377 -9.03 -7.74 17.26
N ASP A 378 -7.78 -7.98 16.88
CA ASP A 378 -7.02 -7.17 15.89
C ASP A 378 -7.30 -7.57 14.44
N ASN A 379 -8.30 -8.42 14.23
CA ASN A 379 -8.59 -8.95 12.92
C ASN A 379 -9.20 -7.92 11.97
N LEU A 380 -9.50 -6.69 12.40
CA LEU A 380 -10.04 -5.63 11.54
C LEU A 380 -8.98 -4.61 11.10
N VAL A 381 -7.80 -4.64 11.71
CA VAL A 381 -6.75 -3.65 11.46
C VAL A 381 -5.93 -4.11 10.24
N PRO A 382 -5.62 -3.21 9.29
CA PRO A 382 -4.74 -3.55 8.18
C PRO A 382 -3.40 -4.11 8.66
N LYS A 383 -2.93 -5.19 8.02
CA LYS A 383 -1.66 -5.85 8.37
C LYS A 383 -0.71 -5.92 7.18
N ALA A 384 0.57 -5.84 7.45
CA ALA A 384 1.61 -6.11 6.45
C ALA A 384 2.87 -6.69 7.08
N SER A 385 3.62 -7.46 6.29
CA SER A 385 4.97 -7.90 6.65
C SER A 385 5.94 -6.72 6.50
N VAL A 386 6.64 -6.40 7.58
CA VAL A 386 7.56 -5.25 7.68
C VAL A 386 8.88 -5.70 8.28
N TRP A 387 9.96 -5.13 7.78
CA TRP A 387 11.32 -5.35 8.23
C TRP A 387 12.10 -4.03 8.14
N PRO A 388 13.09 -3.79 9.01
CA PRO A 388 13.86 -2.56 9.01
C PRO A 388 14.99 -2.60 7.96
N VAL A 389 15.39 -1.42 7.50
CA VAL A 389 16.57 -1.21 6.64
C VAL A 389 17.70 -0.71 7.55
N LEU A 390 18.63 -1.60 7.89
CA LEU A 390 19.70 -1.32 8.86
C LEU A 390 21.07 -1.33 8.18
N ALA A 391 22.02 -0.53 8.67
CA ALA A 391 23.39 -0.64 8.19
C ALA A 391 23.89 -2.08 8.39
N SER A 392 24.72 -2.59 7.48
CA SER A 392 25.27 -3.95 7.58
C SER A 392 26.06 -4.21 8.87
N ALA A 393 26.58 -3.14 9.50
CA ALA A 393 27.26 -3.20 10.79
C ALA A 393 26.29 -3.30 11.98
N ASP A 394 25.03 -2.90 11.82
CA ASP A 394 24.06 -2.77 12.91
C ASP A 394 23.24 -4.05 13.11
N ALA A 395 22.88 -4.78 12.04
CA ALA A 395 22.32 -6.14 12.09
C ALA A 395 22.10 -6.72 10.68
N PRO A 396 22.89 -7.71 10.22
CA PRO A 396 22.57 -8.44 9.00
C PRO A 396 21.40 -9.42 9.25
N GLY A 397 20.32 -9.30 8.47
CA GLY A 397 19.29 -10.34 8.38
C GLY A 397 18.19 -10.29 9.44
N VAL A 398 17.60 -9.12 9.69
CA VAL A 398 16.41 -9.02 10.55
C VAL A 398 15.21 -9.59 9.80
N ALA A 399 14.57 -10.61 10.38
CA ALA A 399 13.37 -11.21 9.81
C ALA A 399 12.22 -10.20 9.72
N ALA A 400 11.32 -10.42 8.76
CA ALA A 400 10.10 -9.64 8.70
C ALA A 400 9.12 -10.10 9.79
N HIS A 401 8.43 -9.13 10.38
CA HIS A 401 7.36 -9.35 11.33
C HIS A 401 6.06 -8.80 10.75
N GLU A 402 4.93 -9.41 11.08
CA GLU A 402 3.63 -8.85 10.73
C GLU A 402 3.30 -7.70 11.69
N TYR A 403 3.01 -6.53 11.13
CA TYR A 403 2.62 -5.34 11.87
C TYR A 403 1.21 -4.89 11.53
N SER A 404 0.52 -4.37 12.53
CA SER A 404 -0.67 -3.55 12.37
C SER A 404 -0.31 -2.18 11.80
N LEU A 405 -1.04 -1.76 10.78
CA LEU A 405 -0.90 -0.46 10.10
C LEU A 405 -2.15 0.39 10.31
N GLY A 406 -1.95 1.70 10.44
CA GLY A 406 -3.01 2.66 10.77
C GLY A 406 -2.96 3.96 9.98
N ASP A 407 -3.87 4.85 10.31
CA ASP A 407 -4.00 6.18 9.73
C ASP A 407 -2.79 7.05 10.09
N GLY A 408 -2.32 7.88 9.15
CA GLY A 408 -1.19 8.78 9.42
C GLY A 408 -1.46 9.74 10.57
N GLY A 409 -2.73 10.04 10.86
CA GLY A 409 -3.17 10.84 12.01
C GLY A 409 -2.81 10.26 13.37
N ASP A 410 -2.47 8.97 13.46
CA ASP A 410 -1.93 8.36 14.69
C ASP A 410 -0.49 8.84 15.00
N VAL A 411 0.21 9.41 14.01
CA VAL A 411 1.51 10.09 14.16
C VAL A 411 1.33 11.59 14.05
N GLU A 412 0.82 12.06 12.90
CA GLU A 412 0.50 13.46 12.66
C GLU A 412 -0.48 13.60 11.48
N ASN A 413 -1.51 14.44 11.62
CA ASN A 413 -2.62 14.46 10.68
C ASN A 413 -2.44 15.40 9.47
N GLY A 414 -1.33 16.11 9.34
CA GLY A 414 -1.08 17.15 8.34
C GLY A 414 -0.43 16.67 7.02
N GLY A 415 0.29 15.56 7.03
CA GLY A 415 1.18 15.11 5.96
C GLY A 415 2.50 15.92 5.84
N VAL A 416 2.80 16.81 6.79
CA VAL A 416 3.92 17.76 6.72
C VAL A 416 5.25 17.09 7.06
N LEU A 417 5.28 16.16 8.02
CA LEU A 417 6.53 15.55 8.48
C LEU A 417 7.27 14.82 7.35
N ALA A 418 6.55 14.07 6.51
CA ALA A 418 7.14 13.39 5.35
C ALA A 418 7.77 14.37 4.34
N MET A 419 7.23 15.58 4.22
CA MET A 419 7.80 16.60 3.35
C MET A 419 9.03 17.26 3.98
N LEU A 420 9.00 17.55 5.29
CA LEU A 420 10.15 18.11 6.01
C LEU A 420 11.35 17.15 5.98
N GLN A 421 11.11 15.85 6.15
CA GLN A 421 12.12 14.80 6.00
C GLN A 421 12.79 14.81 4.62
N ARG A 422 12.03 15.12 3.56
CA ARG A 422 12.53 15.28 2.19
C ARG A 422 13.11 16.66 1.90
N ARG A 423 13.41 17.45 2.95
CA ARG A 423 13.87 18.85 2.87
C ARG A 423 12.89 19.75 2.11
N GLY A 424 11.61 19.43 2.12
CA GLY A 424 10.53 20.22 1.56
C GLY A 424 10.55 21.65 2.10
N GLY A 425 10.99 22.61 1.29
CA GLY A 425 11.11 24.03 1.67
C GLY A 425 12.48 24.49 2.16
N ALA A 426 13.47 23.61 2.33
CA ALA A 426 14.85 24.03 2.55
C ALA A 426 15.48 24.39 1.19
N ARG A 427 15.58 25.70 0.91
CA ARG A 427 16.45 26.18 -0.17
C ARG A 427 17.85 25.59 0.06
N ALA A 428 18.37 24.86 -0.93
CA ALA A 428 19.81 24.64 -1.04
C ALA A 428 20.46 26.04 -1.10
N GLY A 429 21.10 26.46 0.00
CA GLY A 429 21.71 27.77 0.08
C GLY A 429 22.02 28.20 1.50
N ARG A 430 23.20 27.82 1.99
CA ARG A 430 24.29 28.73 2.40
C ARG A 430 25.51 27.87 2.75
N ASP A 431 26.18 27.37 1.72
CA ASP A 431 27.63 27.27 1.79
C ASP A 431 28.16 28.65 1.38
N THR A 432 28.56 29.43 2.38
CA THR A 432 29.53 30.52 2.27
C THR A 432 30.71 30.15 3.11
#